data_AF-A0A974TMN9-F1
#
_entry.id   AF-A0A974TMN9-F1
#
_cell.length_a   1.000
_cell.length_b   1.000
_cell.length_c   1.000
_cell.angle_alpha   90.00
_cell.angle_beta   90.00
_cell.angle_gamma   90.00
#
_symmetry.space_group_name_H-M   'P 1'
#
loop_
_entity.id
_entity.type
_entity.pdbx_description
1 polymer ?
#
loop_
_entity_poly.entity_id
_entity_poly.type
_entity_poly.pdbx_seq_one_letter_code
_entity_poly.pdbx_strand_id
1 'polypeptide(L)' 'MQFPSPANESPTQRFEQAKSIARDAFDELIASANQACWSTEEITVALVEAAHFLRDANHADPDPADDHPMLLTNSG' A
#
# COMPACT_ATOMS: atom_id res chain seq x y z
N MET A 1 8.17 -4.21 -9.32
CA MET A 1 8.80 -3.74 -8.08
C MET A 1 8.56 -4.75 -6.95
N GLN A 2 9.48 -4.90 -6.00
CA GLN A 2 9.31 -5.73 -4.80
C GLN A 2 9.20 -4.83 -3.57
N PHE A 3 8.18 -5.04 -2.73
CA PHE A 3 8.05 -4.29 -1.47
C PHE A 3 9.14 -4.74 -0.47
N PRO A 4 9.96 -3.82 0.06
CA PRO A 4 10.93 -4.15 1.11
C PRO A 4 10.22 -4.44 2.44
N SER A 5 10.90 -5.17 3.32
CA SER A 5 10.47 -5.26 4.72
C SER A 5 10.39 -3.85 5.35
N PRO A 6 9.41 -3.59 6.23
CA PRO A 6 9.31 -2.31 6.93
C PRO A 6 10.63 -1.97 7.64
N ALA A 7 11.12 -0.75 7.46
CA ALA A 7 12.42 -0.33 8.02
C ALA A 7 12.33 0.04 9.50
N ASN A 8 11.11 0.19 10.03
CA ASN A 8 10.82 0.60 11.40
C ASN A 8 9.48 0.00 11.85
N GLU A 9 9.24 -0.02 13.16
CA GLU A 9 7.98 -0.50 13.75
C GLU A 9 6.99 0.63 14.05
N SER A 10 7.42 1.90 13.96
CA SER A 10 6.55 3.05 14.21
C SER A 10 5.44 3.12 13.14
N PRO A 11 4.15 3.07 13.52
CA PRO A 11 3.06 3.07 12.54
C PRO A 11 3.12 4.25 11.57
N THR A 12 3.44 5.45 12.07
CA THR A 12 3.56 6.65 11.25
C THR A 12 4.69 6.55 10.24
N GLN A 13 5.86 6.06 10.66
CA GLN A 13 7.01 5.94 9.77
C GLN A 13 6.84 4.78 8.77
N ARG A 14 6.17 3.69 9.16
CA ARG A 14 5.78 2.60 8.25
C ARG A 14 4.80 3.09 7.18
N PHE A 15 3.82 3.90 7.57
CA PHE A 15 2.87 4.48 6.64
C PHE A 15 3.55 5.40 5.62
N GLU A 16 4.43 6.30 6.08
CA GLU A 16 5.18 7.19 5.18
C GLU A 16 6.10 6.41 4.23
N GLN A 17 6.75 5.34 4.71
CA GLN A 17 7.55 4.45 3.88
C GLN A 17 6.70 3.76 2.81
N ALA A 18 5.56 3.17 3.20
CA ALA A 18 4.65 2.51 2.28
C ALA A 18 4.10 3.49 1.22
N LYS A 19 3.76 4.72 1.61
CA LYS A 19 3.30 5.78 0.70
C LYS A 19 4.38 6.14 -0.32
N SER A 20 5.63 6.24 0.09
CA SER A 20 6.74 6.52 -0.82
C SER A 20 6.90 5.41 -1.86
N ILE A 21 6.94 4.15 -1.42
CA ILE A 21 7.12 2.99 -2.32
C ILE A 21 5.93 2.87 -3.28
N ALA A 22 4.70 3.06 -2.79
CA ALA A 22 3.50 3.02 -3.62
C ALA A 22 3.49 4.12 -4.69
N ARG A 23 3.96 5.33 -4.35
CA ARG A 23 4.09 6.43 -5.32
C ARG A 23 5.07 6.07 -6.43
N ASP A 24 6.25 5.54 -6.08
CA ASP A 24 7.25 5.17 -7.08
C ASP A 24 6.69 4.10 -8.06
N ALA A 25 5.94 3.13 -7.54
CA ALA A 25 5.27 2.13 -8.37
C ALA A 25 4.16 2.72 -9.26
N PHE A 26 3.41 3.71 -8.76
CA PHE A 26 2.38 4.38 -9.55
C PHE A 26 2.96 5.25 -10.66
N ASP A 27 4.11 5.90 -10.46
CA ASP A 27 4.75 6.69 -11.50
C ASP A 27 5.13 5.81 -12.71
N GLU A 28 5.65 4.60 -12.48
CA GLU A 28 5.94 3.61 -13.53
C GLU A 28 4.64 3.16 -14.25
N LEU A 29 3.58 2.89 -13.49
CA LEU A 29 2.29 2.46 -14.03
C LEU A 29 1.63 3.54 -14.87
N ILE A 30 1.60 4.78 -14.39
CA ILE A 30 1.05 5.94 -15.09
C ILE A 30 1.84 6.19 -16.37
N ALA A 31 3.16 6.10 -16.34
CA ALA A 31 3.99 6.24 -17.54
C ALA A 31 3.63 5.16 -18.59
N SER A 32 3.48 3.90 -18.17
CA SER A 32 3.08 2.81 -19.06
C SER A 32 1.67 3.00 -19.64
N ALA A 33 0.72 3.46 -18.83
CA ALA A 33 -0.65 3.69 -19.28
C ALA A 33 -0.73 4.85 -20.28
N ASN A 34 0.00 5.94 -20.04
CA ASN A 34 0.09 7.06 -20.98
C ASN A 34 0.71 6.64 -22.32
N GLN A 35 1.71 5.74 -22.33
CA GLN A 35 2.26 5.17 -23.56
C GLN A 35 1.23 4.36 -24.36
N ALA A 36 0.24 3.79 -23.68
CA ALA A 36 -0.89 3.10 -24.29
C ALA A 36 -2.10 4.04 -24.55
N CYS A 37 -1.90 5.36 -24.48
CA CYS A 37 -2.89 6.41 -24.74
C CYS A 37 -4.07 6.48 -23.74
N TRP A 38 -3.92 5.91 -22.55
CA TRP A 38 -4.85 6.16 -21.45
C TRP A 38 -4.56 7.53 -20.84
N SER A 39 -5.61 8.25 -20.42
CA SER A 39 -5.44 9.47 -19.66
C SER A 39 -5.06 9.17 -18.21
N THR A 40 -4.29 10.06 -17.60
CA THR A 40 -3.97 9.97 -16.16
C THR A 40 -5.23 9.95 -15.30
N GLU A 41 -6.29 10.66 -15.69
CA GLU A 41 -7.56 10.70 -14.95
C GLU A 41 -8.26 9.33 -14.94
N GLU A 42 -8.38 8.68 -16.10
CA GLU A 42 -9.00 7.34 -16.21
C GLU A 42 -8.28 6.31 -15.32
N ILE A 43 -6.95 6.34 -15.34
CA ILE A 43 -6.13 5.43 -14.53
C ILE A 43 -6.24 5.78 -13.05
N THR A 44 -6.28 7.07 -12.70
CA THR A 44 -6.44 7.52 -11.31
C THR A 44 -7.76 7.01 -10.73
N VAL A 45 -8.87 7.15 -11.46
CA VAL A 45 -10.18 6.63 -11.05
C VAL A 45 -10.12 5.11 -10.85
N ALA A 46 -9.56 4.37 -11.81
CA ALA A 46 -9.43 2.91 -11.70
C ALA A 46 -8.60 2.48 -10.48
N LEU A 47 -7.51 3.18 -10.17
CA LEU A 47 -6.66 2.90 -9.00
C LEU A 47 -7.38 3.21 -7.68
N VAL A 48 -8.17 4.27 -7.62
CA VAL A 48 -8.98 4.61 -6.44
C VAL A 48 -10.03 3.52 -6.16
N GLU A 49 -10.73 3.06 -7.19
CA GLU A 49 -11.69 1.96 -7.05
C GLU A 49 -11.02 0.65 -6.62
N ALA A 50 -9.85 0.34 -7.18
CA ALA A 50 -9.07 -0.83 -6.76
C ALA A 50 -8.62 -0.71 -5.29
N ALA A 51 -8.20 0.48 -4.85
CA ALA A 51 -7.81 0.71 -3.46
C ALA A 51 -9.00 0.58 -2.49
N HIS A 52 -10.19 1.05 -2.88
CA HIS A 52 -11.41 0.82 -2.12
C HIS A 52 -11.74 -0.66 -1.99
N PHE A 53 -11.69 -1.40 -3.10
CA PHE A 53 -11.89 -2.84 -3.09
C PHE A 53 -10.91 -3.56 -2.15
N LEU A 54 -9.62 -3.23 -2.20
CA LEU A 54 -8.60 -3.82 -1.32
C LEU A 54 -8.88 -3.53 0.16
N ARG A 55 -9.25 -2.29 0.49
CA ARG A 55 -9.62 -1.92 1.87
C ARG A 55 -10.83 -2.72 2.35
N ASP A 56 -11.86 -2.83 1.52
CA ASP A 56 -13.09 -3.50 1.87
C ASP A 56 -12.85 -5.02 2.01
N ALA A 57 -11.99 -5.60 1.17
CA ALA A 57 -11.53 -6.98 1.28
C ALA A 57 -10.74 -7.23 2.57
N ASN A 58 -9.77 -6.37 2.93
CA ASN A 58 -9.03 -6.47 4.19
C ASN A 58 -9.94 -6.31 5.41
N HIS A 59 -11.00 -5.52 5.31
CA HIS A 59 -11.97 -5.42 6.41
C HIS A 59 -12.80 -6.72 6.57
N ALA A 60 -13.10 -7.40 5.46
CA ALA A 60 -13.82 -8.67 5.49
C ALA A 60 -12.95 -9.84 5.95
N ASP A 61 -11.65 -9.83 5.60
CA ASP A 61 -10.64 -10.83 5.95
C ASP A 61 -9.32 -10.12 6.26
N PRO A 62 -9.09 -9.72 7.53
CA PRO A 62 -7.92 -8.95 7.93
C PRO A 62 -6.60 -9.69 7.67
N ASP A 63 -5.63 -8.95 7.15
CA ASP A 63 -4.30 -9.48 6.87
C ASP A 63 -3.60 -9.99 8.15
N PRO A 64 -2.87 -11.11 8.11
CA PRO A 64 -2.07 -11.60 9.24
C PRO A 64 -1.01 -10.62 9.74
N ALA A 65 -0.67 -9.60 8.94
CA ALA A 65 0.22 -8.52 9.33
C ALA A 65 -0.40 -7.62 10.43
N ASP A 66 -1.74 -7.54 10.48
CA ASP A 66 -2.49 -6.83 11.52
C ASP A 66 -2.63 -7.66 12.81
N ASP A 67 -2.43 -8.98 12.72
CA ASP A 67 -2.51 -9.94 13.82
C ASP A 67 -1.24 -10.03 14.67
N HIS A 68 -0.17 -9.30 14.36
CA HIS A 68 1.01 -9.25 15.22
C HIS A 68 0.67 -8.44 16.48
N PRO A 69 0.37 -9.09 17.62
CA PRO A 69 0.13 -8.35 18.84
C PRO A 69 1.48 -7.72 19.16
N MET A 70 1.46 -6.42 19.44
CA MET A 70 2.44 -5.76 20.29
C MET A 70 3.06 -6.80 21.21
N LEU A 71 4.36 -7.08 21.04
CA LEU A 71 5.12 -7.94 21.93
C LEU A 71 4.81 -7.52 23.36
N LEU A 72 3.89 -8.24 24.01
CA LEU A 72 3.69 -8.25 25.45
C LEU A 72 4.91 -8.97 26.03
N THR A 73 6.10 -8.41 25.83
CA THR A 73 7.23 -8.71 26.69
C THR A 73 7.02 -7.90 27.97
N ASN A 74 6.07 -8.40 28.76
CA ASN A 74 6.12 -8.26 30.20
C ASN A 74 7.37 -9.03 30.66
N SER A 75 8.53 -8.38 30.57
CA SER A 75 9.75 -8.85 31.24
C SER A 75 9.68 -8.31 32.65
N GLY A 76 9.30 -9.19 33.58
CA GLY A 76 9.43 -8.97 35.02
C GLY A 76 10.86 -9.02 35.51
#